data_AF-A0A0R0D8A0-F1
#
_entry.id   AF-A0A0R0D8A0-F1
#
_cell.length_a   1.000
_cell.length_b   1.000
_cell.length_c   1.000
_cell.angle_alpha   90.00
_cell.angle_beta   90.00
_cell.angle_gamma   90.00
#
_symmetry.space_group_name_H-M   'P 1'
#
loop_
_entity.id
_entity.type
_entity.pdbx_description
1 polymer ?
#
loop_
_entity_poly.entity_id
_entity_poly.type
_entity_poly.pdbx_seq_one_letter_code
_entity_poly.pdbx_strand_id
1 'polypeptide(L)'
;MQHTMPGLQRNPVLIAFALAAMLQGCQAASLTPRPSFDTQQTAAAAKRALQRLNPAGTHLDDAARNMEQAGFQCQPLATAAAGYQLSMLCTVSTINTPSIASASPTPVLWTVALDSVDAHTLSNLHASRSPKDLGE
;
A
#
# COMPACT_ATOMS: atom_id res chain seq x y z
N MET A 1 87.33 8.51 25.99
CA MET A 1 86.52 7.44 25.38
C MET A 1 85.07 7.93 25.43
N GLN A 2 84.64 8.77 24.49
CA GLN A 2 83.97 8.44 23.22
C GLN A 2 82.65 7.68 23.39
N HIS A 3 81.62 8.19 22.68
CA HIS A 3 80.23 7.73 22.47
C HIS A 3 79.19 8.24 23.48
N THR A 4 78.04 8.84 23.13
CA THR A 4 77.35 9.20 21.87
C THR A 4 76.25 10.24 22.21
N MET A 5 75.87 11.04 21.20
CA MET A 5 74.96 12.20 21.18
C MET A 5 73.46 11.92 21.47
N PRO A 6 72.66 13.00 21.73
CA PRO A 6 71.21 12.96 21.93
C PRO A 6 70.44 12.83 20.62
N GLY A 7 69.23 12.26 20.67
CA GLY A 7 68.38 12.05 19.49
C GLY A 7 66.90 12.17 19.83
N LEU A 8 66.41 13.40 19.74
CA LEU A 8 65.04 13.82 19.93
C LEU A 8 64.10 13.09 18.95
N GLN A 9 63.13 12.38 19.52
CA GLN A 9 61.75 12.15 19.08
C GLN A 9 61.44 12.47 17.60
N ARG A 10 61.46 11.44 16.76
CA ARG A 10 61.07 11.54 15.35
C ARG A 10 59.59 11.15 15.21
N ASN A 11 58.80 12.20 15.00
CA ASN A 11 57.40 12.25 14.55
C ASN A 11 56.96 11.05 13.67
N PRO A 12 55.96 10.25 14.09
CA PRO A 12 55.10 9.54 13.16
C PRO A 12 53.94 10.47 12.79
N VAL A 13 54.20 11.41 11.89
CA VAL A 13 53.14 11.86 11.00
C VAL A 13 52.85 10.67 10.09
N LEU A 14 51.56 10.43 9.86
CA LEU A 14 50.94 9.48 8.92
C LEU A 14 50.27 8.29 9.59
N ILE A 15 49.01 8.12 9.18
CA ILE A 15 48.15 6.92 9.29
C ILE A 15 47.27 6.88 10.54
N ALA A 16 46.14 7.60 10.49
CA ALA A 16 44.82 7.11 10.94
C ALA A 16 43.71 8.16 10.72
N PHE A 17 43.56 8.68 9.49
CA PHE A 17 42.39 9.49 9.12
C PHE A 17 41.71 8.83 7.91
N ALA A 18 41.09 7.66 8.12
CA ALA A 18 40.34 6.98 7.06
C ALA A 18 39.23 6.03 7.57
N LEU A 19 38.60 6.32 8.72
CA LEU A 19 37.48 5.51 9.24
C LEU A 19 36.32 6.38 9.75
N ALA A 20 35.90 7.38 8.97
CA ALA A 20 34.78 8.24 9.36
C ALA A 20 33.79 8.52 8.21
N ALA A 21 33.59 7.58 7.29
CA ALA A 21 32.71 7.81 6.14
C ALA A 21 31.90 6.59 5.71
N MET A 22 31.35 5.79 6.63
CA MET A 22 30.30 4.80 6.30
C MET A 22 29.29 4.63 7.43
N LEU A 23 28.72 5.74 7.89
CA LEU A 23 27.43 5.73 8.59
C LEU A 23 26.51 6.73 7.88
N GLN A 24 26.39 6.61 6.56
CA GLN A 24 25.16 7.06 5.92
C GLN A 24 24.10 6.06 6.36
N GLY A 25 23.40 6.45 7.43
CA GLY A 25 22.26 5.71 7.94
C GLY A 25 21.36 5.32 6.77
N CYS A 26 20.93 4.06 6.77
CA CYS A 26 19.69 3.71 6.11
C CYS A 26 18.63 4.60 6.74
N GLN A 27 18.38 5.77 6.15
CA GLN A 27 17.08 6.41 6.22
C GLN A 27 16.17 5.41 5.51
N ALA A 28 15.73 4.38 6.23
CA ALA A 28 14.54 3.65 5.89
C ALA A 28 13.51 4.76 5.84
N ALA A 29 13.22 5.26 4.64
CA ALA A 29 12.05 6.05 4.39
C ALA A 29 10.94 5.16 4.90
N SER A 30 10.45 5.45 6.11
CA SER A 30 9.20 4.92 6.60
C SER A 30 8.19 5.54 5.65
N LEU A 31 8.01 4.87 4.51
CA LEU A 31 6.83 4.93 3.68
C LEU A 31 5.71 4.73 4.68
N THR A 32 5.15 5.83 5.15
CA THR A 32 3.96 5.82 5.99
C THR A 32 3.03 4.85 5.29
N PRO A 33 2.68 3.69 5.87
CA PRO A 33 1.82 2.74 5.20
C PRO A 33 0.54 3.50 4.92
N ARG A 34 0.34 3.83 3.64
CA ARG A 34 -0.93 4.33 3.13
C ARG A 34 -2.00 3.41 3.69
N PRO A 35 -3.16 3.91 4.16
CA PRO A 35 -4.16 3.04 4.77
C PRO A 35 -4.50 1.93 3.79
N SER A 36 -3.93 0.76 4.03
CA SER A 36 -4.12 -0.42 3.23
C SER A 36 -5.49 -0.92 3.58
N PHE A 37 -6.36 -1.06 2.58
CA PHE A 37 -7.64 -1.72 2.77
C PHE A 37 -7.43 -3.05 3.51
N ASP A 38 -8.09 -3.25 4.65
CA ASP A 38 -8.06 -4.53 5.35
C ASP A 38 -8.80 -5.55 4.48
N THR A 39 -8.04 -6.48 3.90
CA THR A 39 -8.55 -7.47 2.96
C THR A 39 -9.23 -8.66 3.65
N GLN A 40 -9.10 -8.80 4.97
CA GLN A 40 -9.69 -9.90 5.73
C GLN A 40 -11.02 -9.52 6.42
N GLN A 41 -11.34 -8.22 6.50
CA GLN A 41 -12.60 -7.72 7.07
C GLN A 41 -13.85 -8.23 6.33
N THR A 42 -15.02 -8.14 6.95
CA THR A 42 -16.29 -8.57 6.32
C THR A 42 -16.75 -7.62 5.21
N ALA A 43 -17.56 -8.12 4.27
CA ALA A 43 -18.18 -7.34 3.19
C ALA A 43 -18.95 -6.13 3.72
N ALA A 44 -19.71 -6.31 4.81
CA ALA A 44 -20.44 -5.21 5.46
C ALA A 44 -19.51 -4.16 6.09
N ALA A 45 -18.36 -4.56 6.66
CA ALA A 45 -17.38 -3.61 7.19
C ALA A 45 -16.65 -2.87 6.07
N ALA A 46 -16.21 -3.60 5.04
CA ALA A 46 -15.57 -3.05 3.86
C ALA A 46 -16.47 -2.06 3.14
N LYS A 47 -17.73 -2.41 2.87
CA LYS A 47 -18.69 -1.51 2.22
C LYS A 47 -18.80 -0.18 2.97
N ARG A 48 -18.95 -0.24 4.31
CA ARG A 48 -19.03 0.98 5.14
C ARG A 48 -17.74 1.80 5.09
N ALA A 49 -16.58 1.15 5.12
CA ALA A 49 -15.29 1.85 5.02
C ALA A 49 -15.11 2.52 3.65
N LEU A 50 -15.42 1.81 2.57
CA LEU A 50 -15.31 2.29 1.20
C LEU A 50 -16.32 3.41 0.90
N GLN A 51 -17.53 3.36 1.45
CA GLN A 51 -18.52 4.44 1.35
C GLN A 51 -18.11 5.69 2.14
N ARG A 52 -17.41 5.55 3.27
CA ARG A 52 -16.85 6.71 3.97
C ARG A 52 -15.69 7.34 3.19
N LEU A 53 -14.88 6.52 2.54
CA LEU A 53 -13.79 6.98 1.68
C LEU A 53 -14.32 7.64 0.40
N ASN A 54 -15.41 7.11 -0.16
CA ASN A 54 -16.04 7.56 -1.39
C ASN A 54 -17.55 7.77 -1.17
N PRO A 55 -17.95 8.90 -0.55
CA PRO A 55 -19.36 9.24 -0.40
C PRO A 55 -20.08 9.37 -1.75
N ALA A 56 -21.40 9.24 -1.73
CA ALA A 56 -22.21 9.55 -2.92
C ALA A 56 -22.00 11.02 -3.33
N GLY A 57 -21.87 11.27 -4.64
CA GLY A 57 -21.54 12.57 -5.21
C GLY A 57 -20.04 12.82 -5.43
N THR A 58 -19.15 11.95 -4.94
CA THR A 58 -17.72 12.01 -5.28
C THR A 58 -17.52 11.83 -6.79
N HIS A 59 -16.64 12.62 -7.41
CA HIS A 59 -16.34 12.45 -8.84
C HIS A 59 -15.78 11.05 -9.12
N LEU A 60 -16.17 10.43 -10.24
CA LEU A 60 -15.85 9.03 -10.51
C LEU A 60 -14.34 8.78 -10.56
N ASP A 61 -13.60 9.67 -11.21
CA ASP A 61 -12.14 9.58 -11.29
C ASP A 61 -11.48 9.71 -9.93
N ASP A 62 -12.07 10.50 -9.02
CA ASP A 62 -11.56 10.66 -7.66
C ASP A 62 -11.82 9.39 -6.85
N ALA A 63 -13.01 8.80 -7.01
CA ALA A 63 -13.36 7.54 -6.39
C ALA A 63 -12.46 6.39 -6.89
N ALA A 64 -12.23 6.30 -8.20
CA ALA A 64 -11.29 5.34 -8.79
C ALA A 64 -9.89 5.50 -8.20
N ARG A 65 -9.35 6.74 -8.18
CA ARG A 65 -8.06 7.00 -7.57
C ARG A 65 -8.05 6.57 -6.11
N ASN A 66 -9.02 6.97 -5.30
CA ASN A 66 -9.09 6.57 -3.89
C ASN A 66 -9.08 5.05 -3.70
N MET A 67 -9.75 4.30 -4.59
CA MET A 67 -9.70 2.84 -4.60
C MET A 67 -8.30 2.32 -4.96
N GLU A 68 -7.64 2.88 -5.97
CA GLU A 68 -6.25 2.53 -6.33
C GLU A 68 -5.27 2.84 -5.19
N GLN A 69 -5.48 3.95 -4.51
CA GLN A 69 -4.75 4.34 -3.31
C GLN A 69 -4.94 3.33 -2.17
N ALA A 70 -6.12 2.70 -2.08
CA ALA A 70 -6.42 1.64 -1.13
C ALA A 70 -5.90 0.25 -1.57
N GLY A 71 -5.28 0.15 -2.75
CA GLY A 71 -4.67 -1.07 -3.28
C GLY A 71 -5.50 -1.82 -4.32
N PHE A 72 -6.61 -1.24 -4.79
CA PHE A 72 -7.43 -1.84 -5.84
C PHE A 72 -6.88 -1.55 -7.24
N GLN A 73 -7.22 -2.38 -8.18
CA GLN A 73 -7.04 -2.15 -9.62
C GLN A 73 -8.41 -1.83 -10.20
N CYS A 74 -8.58 -0.65 -10.77
CA CYS A 74 -9.85 -0.18 -11.28
C CYS A 74 -9.86 -0.13 -12.82
N GLN A 75 -10.97 -0.52 -13.41
CA GLN A 75 -11.18 -0.46 -14.85
C GLN A 75 -12.65 -0.16 -15.16
N PRO A 76 -12.95 0.63 -16.19
CA PRO A 76 -14.32 0.82 -16.66
C PRO A 76 -14.88 -0.49 -17.23
N LEU A 77 -16.15 -0.75 -16.98
CA LEU A 77 -16.86 -1.87 -17.61
C LEU A 77 -17.35 -1.45 -18.99
N ALA A 78 -17.25 -2.37 -19.96
CA ALA A 78 -17.77 -2.16 -21.31
C ALA A 78 -19.29 -1.95 -21.33
N THR A 79 -20.00 -2.43 -20.30
CA THR A 79 -21.43 -2.25 -20.13
C THR A 79 -21.71 -1.86 -18.69
N ALA A 80 -22.44 -0.77 -18.50
CA ALA A 80 -22.86 -0.32 -17.18
C ALA A 80 -23.93 -1.26 -16.59
N ALA A 81 -24.00 -1.28 -15.26
CA ALA A 81 -25.08 -1.97 -14.55
C ALA A 81 -26.45 -1.36 -14.88
N ALA A 82 -27.51 -2.15 -14.77
CA ALA A 82 -28.86 -1.69 -15.08
C ALA A 82 -29.24 -0.45 -14.27
N GLY A 83 -29.68 0.62 -14.96
CA GLY A 83 -30.03 1.89 -14.33
C GLY A 83 -28.88 2.88 -14.16
N TYR A 84 -27.67 2.54 -14.63
CA TYR A 84 -26.49 3.40 -14.58
C TYR A 84 -25.96 3.70 -15.98
N GLN A 85 -25.31 4.86 -16.14
CA GLN A 85 -24.68 5.28 -17.39
C GLN A 85 -23.24 4.81 -17.48
N LEU A 86 -22.55 4.69 -16.33
CA LEU A 86 -21.19 4.23 -16.24
C LEU A 86 -21.00 3.37 -15.00
N SER A 87 -20.26 2.27 -15.16
CA SER A 87 -19.82 1.41 -14.05
C SER A 87 -18.33 1.15 -14.17
N MET A 88 -17.62 1.22 -13.05
CA MET A 88 -16.23 0.78 -12.94
C MET A 88 -16.12 -0.39 -11.99
N LEU A 89 -15.25 -1.32 -12.33
CA LEU A 89 -14.90 -2.48 -11.52
C LEU A 89 -13.54 -2.27 -10.89
N CYS A 90 -13.49 -2.31 -9.56
CA CYS A 90 -12.27 -2.26 -8.77
C CYS A 90 -12.04 -3.60 -8.05
N THR A 91 -10.87 -4.19 -8.20
CA THR A 91 -10.54 -5.49 -7.58
C THR A 91 -9.25 -5.43 -6.79
N VAL A 92 -9.18 -6.14 -5.67
CA VAL A 92 -7.93 -6.42 -4.96
C VAL A 92 -7.91 -7.88 -4.52
N SER A 93 -6.75 -8.52 -4.61
CA SER A 93 -6.56 -9.92 -4.22
C SER A 93 -5.38 -10.03 -3.26
N THR A 94 -5.53 -10.80 -2.19
CA THR A 94 -4.41 -11.21 -1.34
C THR A 94 -3.79 -12.47 -1.92
N ILE A 95 -2.71 -12.33 -2.68
CA ILE A 95 -1.90 -13.50 -3.07
C ILE A 95 -1.10 -13.93 -1.85
N ASN A 96 -1.36 -15.13 -1.33
CA ASN A 96 -0.60 -15.68 -0.22
C ASN A 96 0.84 -15.94 -0.66
N THR A 97 1.80 -15.28 -0.01
CA THR A 97 3.16 -15.81 0.08
C THR A 97 3.19 -16.88 1.17
N PRO A 98 3.65 -18.10 0.88
CA PRO A 98 3.75 -19.14 1.91
C PRO A 98 4.73 -18.67 2.99
N SER A 99 4.23 -18.51 4.22
CA SER A 99 5.06 -18.28 5.40
C SER A 99 5.36 -19.64 6.05
N ILE A 100 6.62 -19.86 6.41
CA ILE A 100 7.10 -21.13 7.01
C ILE A 100 6.60 -21.29 8.46
N ALA A 101 6.01 -20.23 9.05
CA ALA A 101 5.42 -20.26 10.38
C ALA A 101 4.03 -19.61 10.38
N SER A 102 3.07 -20.28 11.03
CA SER A 102 1.62 -19.99 11.12
C SER A 102 0.82 -20.21 9.83
N ALA A 103 -0.41 -20.72 9.97
CA ALA A 103 -1.32 -20.94 8.85
C ALA A 103 -1.55 -19.62 8.10
N SER A 104 -1.21 -19.57 6.80
CA SER A 104 -1.45 -18.38 5.99
C SER A 104 -2.95 -18.05 5.97
N PRO A 105 -3.33 -16.76 6.07
CA PRO A 105 -4.73 -16.34 5.98
C PRO A 105 -5.36 -16.82 4.67
N THR A 106 -6.66 -17.04 4.65
CA THR A 106 -7.34 -17.50 3.43
C THR A 106 -7.20 -16.42 2.35
N PRO A 107 -6.82 -16.77 1.10
CA PRO A 107 -6.83 -15.81 0.00
C PRO A 107 -8.22 -15.21 -0.21
N VAL A 108 -8.30 -13.89 -0.34
CA VAL A 108 -9.56 -13.17 -0.56
C VAL A 108 -9.44 -12.37 -1.83
N LEU A 109 -10.43 -12.53 -2.71
CA LEU A 109 -10.68 -11.64 -3.83
C LEU A 109 -11.79 -10.67 -3.46
N TRP A 110 -11.53 -9.38 -3.59
CA TRP A 110 -12.51 -8.32 -3.47
C TRP A 110 -12.94 -7.82 -4.83
N THR A 111 -14.22 -7.52 -4.94
CA THR A 111 -14.82 -6.93 -6.13
C THR A 111 -15.73 -5.78 -5.68
N VAL A 112 -15.43 -4.59 -6.16
CA VAL A 112 -16.16 -3.36 -5.85
C VAL A 112 -16.64 -2.73 -7.16
N ALA A 113 -17.94 -2.49 -7.27
CA ALA A 113 -18.53 -1.73 -8.36
C ALA A 113 -18.75 -0.28 -7.93
N LEU A 114 -18.28 0.65 -8.75
CA LEU A 114 -18.54 2.09 -8.63
C LEU A 114 -19.49 2.46 -9.76
N ASP A 115 -20.74 2.77 -9.43
CA ASP A 115 -21.79 3.02 -10.40
C ASP A 115 -22.23 4.48 -10.39
N SER A 116 -22.52 5.01 -11.59
CA SER A 116 -22.92 6.39 -11.79
C SER A 116 -24.11 6.52 -12.73
N VAL A 117 -25.10 7.30 -12.31
CA VAL A 117 -26.31 7.58 -13.10
C VAL A 117 -26.10 8.72 -14.10
N ASP A 118 -25.05 9.53 -13.92
CA ASP A 118 -24.74 10.71 -14.74
C ASP A 118 -23.40 10.62 -15.48
N ALA A 119 -22.69 9.49 -15.32
CA ALA A 119 -21.33 9.23 -15.80
C ALA A 119 -20.21 10.12 -15.21
N HIS A 120 -20.51 10.97 -14.22
CA HIS A 120 -19.53 11.90 -13.63
C HIS A 120 -19.34 11.67 -12.13
N THR A 121 -20.42 11.38 -11.40
CA THR A 121 -20.41 11.27 -9.95
C THR A 121 -20.84 9.89 -9.47
N LEU A 122 -20.21 9.43 -8.40
CA LEU A 122 -20.51 8.16 -7.75
C LEU A 122 -21.93 8.21 -7.18
N SER A 123 -22.79 7.36 -7.71
CA SER A 123 -24.19 7.23 -7.26
C SER A 123 -24.36 6.04 -6.32
N ASN A 124 -23.65 4.94 -6.59
CA ASN A 124 -23.74 3.73 -5.79
C ASN A 124 -22.39 3.01 -5.73
N LEU A 125 -22.16 2.32 -4.60
CA LEU A 125 -20.99 1.49 -4.36
C LEU A 125 -21.45 0.13 -3.83
N HIS A 126 -21.12 -0.91 -4.58
CA HIS A 126 -21.32 -2.30 -4.17
C HIS A 126 -19.97 -2.95 -3.88
N ALA A 127 -19.84 -3.65 -2.76
CA ALA A 127 -18.62 -4.37 -2.41
C ALA A 127 -18.96 -5.81 -2.07
N SER A 128 -18.19 -6.73 -2.61
CA SER A 128 -18.32 -8.17 -2.39
C SER A 128 -16.94 -8.80 -2.25
N ARG A 129 -16.88 -9.95 -1.58
CA ARG A 129 -15.67 -10.74 -1.42
C ARG A 129 -15.91 -12.21 -1.77
N SER A 130 -14.85 -12.87 -2.19
CA SER A 130 -14.77 -14.32 -2.33
C SER A 130 -13.55 -14.84 -1.57
N PRO A 131 -13.69 -15.85 -0.68
CA PRO A 131 -14.95 -16.49 -0.29
C PRO A 131 -15.88 -15.51 0.44
N LYS A 132 -17.19 -15.81 0.42
CA LYS A 132 -18.19 -15.05 1.17
C LYS A 132 -17.93 -15.15 2.67
N ASP A 133 -18.40 -14.15 3.42
CA ASP A 133 -18.38 -14.21 4.87
C ASP A 133 -19.25 -15.37 5.38
N LEU A 134 -18.88 -15.93 6.52
CA LEU A 134 -19.67 -16.97 7.17
C LEU A 134 -20.98 -16.35 7.70
N GLY A 135 -22.12 -16.81 7.18
CA GLY A 135 -23.45 -16.36 7.62
C GLY A 135 -24.14 -15.32 6.72
N GLU A 136 -23.59 -15.05 5.52
CA GLU A 136 -24.26 -14.27 4.45
C GLU A 136 -24.84 -15.14 3.31
#